data_AF-A0A146KIU1-F1
#
_entry.id   AF-A0A146KIU1-F1
#
_cell.length_a   1.000
_cell.length_b   1.000
_cell.length_c   1.000
_cell.angle_alpha   90.00
_cell.angle_beta   90.00
_cell.angle_gamma   90.00
#
_symmetry.space_group_name_H-M   'P 1'
#
loop_
_entity.id
_entity.type
_entity.pdbx_description
1 polymer ?
#
loop_
_entity_poly.entity_id
_entity_poly.type
_entity_poly.pdbx_seq_one_letter_code
_entity_poly.pdbx_strand_id
1 'polypeptide(L)'
;TTQEIVLQKVGQEVHERKKKKVHVIVACGYVGTNYNGSQMQNGKNALVARTIEGEIASALIKLGYCPENEIKQLDFERSSRTDSKVSAAMTIFTFWVNNYETLDAELNQVLPEDIRIFGVQRTTPRFNCRAMCTSRRYIYVMPLNMCKYQSKYLEKQLDFNKFLEEQKENV
;
A
#
# COMPACT_ATOMS: atom_id res chain seq x y z
N THR A 1 25.65 47.07 -19.24
CA THR A 1 24.31 46.56 -19.63
C THR A 1 24.33 45.15 -20.20
N THR A 2 25.28 44.74 -21.05
CA THR A 2 25.30 43.34 -21.57
C THR A 2 26.01 42.35 -20.64
N GLN A 3 27.02 42.79 -19.87
CA GLN A 3 27.78 41.93 -18.95
C GLN A 3 27.04 41.59 -17.64
N GLU A 4 26.16 42.47 -17.15
CA GLU A 4 25.33 42.20 -15.97
C GLU A 4 24.22 41.17 -16.23
N ILE A 5 23.71 41.11 -17.47
CA ILE A 5 22.71 40.09 -17.88
C ILE A 5 23.36 38.71 -17.98
N VAL A 6 24.64 38.63 -18.36
CA VAL A 6 25.39 37.36 -18.37
C VAL A 6 25.67 36.90 -16.94
N LEU A 7 25.99 37.80 -16.01
CA LEU A 7 26.18 37.47 -14.59
C LEU A 7 24.88 37.08 -13.86
N GLN A 8 23.73 37.63 -14.26
CA GLN A 8 22.42 37.18 -13.74
C GLN A 8 21.98 35.81 -14.29
N LYS A 9 22.42 35.43 -15.50
CA LYS A 9 22.11 34.11 -16.08
C LYS A 9 22.96 32.96 -15.53
N VAL A 10 24.10 33.25 -14.89
CA VAL A 10 25.02 32.24 -14.34
C VAL A 10 24.60 31.80 -12.92
N GLY A 11 23.66 32.50 -12.28
CA GLY A 11 23.29 32.30 -10.87
C GLY A 11 22.00 31.52 -10.57
N GLN A 12 21.25 31.03 -11.57
CA GLN A 12 19.94 30.38 -11.35
C GLN A 12 19.75 29.01 -12.02
N GLU A 13 20.83 28.32 -12.39
CA GLU A 13 20.77 26.88 -12.69
C GLU A 13 21.64 26.08 -11.72
N VAL A 14 21.34 26.18 -10.42
CA VAL A 14 21.53 25.02 -9.55
C VAL A 14 20.42 24.05 -9.92
N HIS A 15 20.67 23.23 -10.94
CA HIS A 15 19.88 22.03 -11.19
C HIS A 15 19.97 21.22 -9.89
N GLU A 16 19.01 21.39 -8.98
CA GLU A 16 18.90 20.64 -7.75
C GLU A 16 18.92 19.17 -8.16
N ARG A 17 20.05 18.49 -7.97
CA ARG A 17 20.22 17.10 -8.39
C ARG A 17 19.09 16.32 -7.75
N LYS A 18 18.09 15.90 -8.54
CA LYS A 18 16.95 15.11 -8.06
C LYS A 18 17.50 14.03 -7.13
N LYS A 19 17.17 14.13 -5.84
CA LYS A 19 17.64 13.15 -4.84
C LYS A 19 17.28 11.76 -5.35
N LYS A 20 18.25 10.84 -5.28
CA LYS A 20 18.06 9.48 -5.77
C LYS A 20 16.93 8.82 -4.97
N LYS A 21 15.91 8.31 -5.66
CA LYS A 21 14.82 7.55 -5.03
C LYS A 21 15.39 6.38 -4.22
N VAL A 22 14.85 6.17 -3.03
CA VAL A 22 15.13 5.04 -2.15
C VAL A 22 13.89 4.15 -2.06
N HIS A 23 14.13 2.84 -2.03
CA HIS A 23 13.06 1.87 -1.81
C HIS A 23 12.79 1.78 -0.31
N VAL A 24 11.54 1.93 0.10
CA VAL A 24 11.13 1.86 1.51
C VAL A 24 10.14 0.73 1.74
N ILE A 25 10.16 0.20 2.96
CA ILE A 25 9.15 -0.71 3.50
C ILE A 25 8.32 0.04 4.54
N VAL A 26 7.01 -0.17 4.50
CA VAL A 26 6.04 0.47 5.38
C VAL A 26 5.17 -0.59 6.03
N ALA A 27 5.20 -0.64 7.35
CA ALA A 27 4.29 -1.47 8.15
C ALA A 27 3.00 -0.68 8.40
N CYS A 28 1.87 -1.22 7.94
CA CYS A 28 0.59 -0.53 7.92
C CYS A 28 -0.51 -1.43 8.50
N GLY A 29 -1.37 -0.88 9.34
CA GLY A 29 -2.62 -1.50 9.79
C GLY A 29 -3.81 -0.68 9.31
N TYR A 30 -4.93 -1.34 9.00
CA TYR A 30 -6.14 -0.65 8.58
C TYR A 30 -7.43 -1.42 8.84
N VAL A 31 -8.52 -0.66 8.98
CA VAL A 31 -9.90 -1.16 9.02
C VAL A 31 -10.46 -1.14 7.60
N GLY A 32 -10.71 -2.32 7.04
CA GLY A 32 -11.05 -2.48 5.62
C GLY A 32 -12.46 -2.06 5.22
N THR A 33 -13.37 -1.84 6.18
CA THR A 33 -14.83 -1.69 5.95
C THR A 33 -15.20 -0.72 4.83
N ASN A 34 -14.47 0.40 4.72
CA ASN A 34 -14.74 1.47 3.76
C ASN A 34 -13.89 1.39 2.48
N TYR A 35 -13.21 0.26 2.25
CA TYR A 35 -12.22 0.12 1.20
C TYR A 35 -12.50 -1.08 0.27
N ASN A 36 -12.15 -0.89 -1.00
CA ASN A 36 -12.31 -1.86 -2.07
C ASN A 36 -11.07 -2.76 -2.23
N GLY A 37 -10.45 -3.10 -1.10
CA GLY A 37 -9.24 -3.91 -1.01
C GLY A 37 -7.97 -3.08 -0.83
N SER A 38 -6.83 -3.77 -0.70
CA SER A 38 -5.53 -3.11 -0.49
C SER A 38 -4.98 -2.47 -1.76
N GLN A 39 -5.15 -3.12 -2.91
CA GLN A 39 -4.49 -2.75 -4.15
C GLN A 39 -5.27 -1.68 -4.93
N MET A 40 -4.58 -0.65 -5.43
CA MET A 40 -5.13 0.28 -6.42
C MET A 40 -5.64 -0.47 -7.65
N GLN A 41 -6.88 -0.19 -8.04
CA GLN A 41 -7.49 -0.76 -9.24
C GLN A 41 -7.01 0.00 -10.47
N ASN A 42 -6.82 -0.71 -11.58
CA ASN A 42 -6.48 -0.10 -12.88
C ASN A 42 -7.75 0.17 -13.70
N GLY A 43 -7.67 1.12 -14.63
CA GLY A 43 -8.73 1.39 -15.60
C GLY A 43 -9.83 2.33 -15.07
N LYS A 44 -11.04 2.26 -15.65
CA LYS A 44 -12.15 3.19 -15.39
C LYS A 44 -12.59 3.23 -13.92
N ASN A 45 -12.36 2.15 -13.17
CA ASN A 45 -12.75 2.03 -11.76
C ASN A 45 -11.69 2.58 -10.78
N ALA A 46 -10.51 2.97 -11.26
CA ALA A 46 -9.40 3.45 -10.43
C ALA A 46 -9.75 4.72 -9.62
N LEU A 47 -10.58 5.60 -10.19
CA LEU A 47 -10.98 6.87 -9.56
C LEU A 47 -12.15 6.72 -8.58
N VAL A 48 -12.88 5.59 -8.64
CA VAL A 48 -14.10 5.36 -7.85
C VAL A 48 -13.82 4.41 -6.68
N ALA A 49 -12.91 3.45 -6.86
CA ALA A 49 -12.58 2.47 -5.85
C ALA A 49 -11.58 3.05 -4.84
N ARG A 50 -12.06 3.40 -3.64
CA ARG A 50 -11.21 3.78 -2.51
C ARG A 50 -10.42 2.57 -2.02
N THR A 51 -9.10 2.56 -2.19
CA THR A 51 -8.23 1.45 -1.79
C THR A 51 -7.15 1.93 -0.83
N ILE A 52 -6.55 1.00 -0.08
CA ILE A 52 -5.52 1.37 0.91
C ILE A 52 -4.29 1.99 0.24
N GLU A 53 -3.79 1.40 -0.85
CA GLU A 53 -2.72 2.01 -1.65
C GLU A 53 -3.12 3.36 -2.23
N GLY A 54 -4.38 3.54 -2.63
CA GLY A 54 -4.88 4.80 -3.16
C GLY A 54 -4.82 5.92 -2.12
N GLU A 55 -5.19 5.63 -0.87
CA GLU A 55 -5.06 6.59 0.24
C GLU A 55 -3.60 6.92 0.55
N ILE A 56 -2.72 5.92 0.59
CA ILE A 56 -1.29 6.13 0.82
C ILE A 56 -0.69 6.96 -0.32
N ALA A 57 -1.00 6.64 -1.58
CA ALA A 57 -0.55 7.41 -2.75
C ALA A 57 -1.06 8.86 -2.69
N SER A 58 -2.33 9.05 -2.35
CA SER A 58 -2.93 10.39 -2.19
C SER A 58 -2.26 11.19 -1.07
N ALA A 59 -1.94 10.55 0.05
CA ALA A 59 -1.19 11.18 1.14
C ALA A 59 0.23 11.57 0.70
N LEU A 60 0.94 10.70 -0.02
CA LEU A 60 2.27 11.00 -0.57
C LEU A 60 2.25 12.18 -1.54
N ILE A 61 1.21 12.31 -2.37
CA ILE A 61 1.03 13.47 -3.26
C ILE A 61 0.81 14.75 -2.45
N LYS A 62 -0.11 14.72 -1.49
CA LYS A 62 -0.43 15.86 -0.62
C LYS A 62 0.80 16.37 0.13
N LEU A 63 1.66 15.45 0.57
CA LEU A 63 2.89 15.74 1.29
C LEU A 63 4.08 16.11 0.36
N GLY A 64 3.89 16.06 -0.96
CA GLY A 64 4.92 16.46 -1.93
C GLY A 64 6.01 15.41 -2.21
N TYR A 65 5.80 14.14 -1.81
CA TYR A 65 6.74 13.05 -2.11
C TYR A 65 6.65 12.55 -3.55
N CYS A 66 5.51 12.78 -4.21
CA CYS A 66 5.28 12.35 -5.59
C CYS A 66 4.32 13.30 -6.31
N PRO A 67 4.65 13.74 -7.55
CA PRO A 67 3.68 14.44 -8.40
C PRO A 67 2.49 13.54 -8.75
N GLU A 68 1.29 14.12 -8.86
CA GLU A 68 0.05 13.37 -9.16
C GLU A 68 0.12 12.60 -10.49
N ASN A 69 0.78 13.15 -11.50
CA ASN A 69 0.99 12.50 -12.79
C ASN A 69 2.07 11.40 -12.77
N GLU A 70 2.77 11.21 -11.64
CA GLU A 70 3.89 10.28 -11.50
C GLU A 70 3.63 9.15 -10.49
N ILE A 71 2.38 8.92 -10.06
CA ILE A 71 2.03 7.85 -9.10
C ILE A 71 2.60 6.49 -9.50
N LYS A 72 2.61 6.17 -10.81
CA LYS A 72 3.17 4.91 -11.32
C LYS A 72 4.65 4.74 -10.97
N GLN A 73 5.39 5.83 -10.80
CA GLN A 73 6.80 5.81 -10.44
C GLN A 73 7.05 5.57 -8.94
N LEU A 74 6.00 5.50 -8.12
CA LEU A 74 6.10 5.00 -6.75
C LEU A 74 6.37 3.49 -6.73
N ASP A 75 5.98 2.78 -7.81
CA ASP A 75 6.19 1.34 -7.99
C ASP A 75 5.83 0.55 -6.73
N PHE A 76 4.56 0.69 -6.32
CA PHE A 76 4.08 0.06 -5.11
C PHE A 76 4.20 -1.47 -5.22
N GLU A 77 4.56 -2.11 -4.11
CA GLU A 77 4.34 -3.53 -3.87
C GLU A 77 3.62 -3.76 -2.53
N ARG A 78 3.08 -4.97 -2.35
CA ARG A 78 2.35 -5.37 -1.14
C ARG A 78 2.65 -6.81 -0.76
N SER A 79 2.74 -7.11 0.54
CA SER A 79 2.92 -8.49 1.00
C SER A 79 1.66 -9.33 0.84
N SER A 80 0.47 -8.71 0.87
CA SER A 80 -0.82 -9.37 0.68
C SER A 80 -1.82 -8.52 -0.10
N ARG A 81 -2.65 -9.18 -0.91
CA ARG A 81 -3.84 -8.58 -1.51
C ARG A 81 -5.03 -8.95 -0.62
N THR A 82 -5.66 -7.94 -0.03
CA THR A 82 -6.89 -8.12 0.72
C THR A 82 -8.06 -7.77 -0.17
N ASP A 83 -9.13 -8.57 -0.07
CA ASP A 83 -10.37 -8.30 -0.76
C ASP A 83 -11.08 -7.08 -0.14
N SER A 84 -12.12 -6.61 -0.82
CA SER A 84 -12.94 -5.51 -0.31
C SER A 84 -13.47 -5.81 1.09
N LYS A 85 -13.45 -4.80 1.96
CA LYS A 85 -13.91 -4.86 3.36
C LYS A 85 -13.04 -5.68 4.33
N VAL A 86 -12.01 -6.37 3.84
CA VAL A 86 -11.10 -7.13 4.69
C VAL A 86 -10.15 -6.18 5.41
N SER A 87 -10.07 -6.30 6.74
CA SER A 87 -9.14 -5.51 7.57
C SER A 87 -7.78 -6.19 7.70
N ALA A 88 -6.74 -5.41 8.01
CA ALA A 88 -5.41 -5.94 8.30
C ALA A 88 -4.86 -5.32 9.58
N ALA A 89 -4.56 -6.17 10.57
CA ALA A 89 -3.85 -5.74 11.77
C ALA A 89 -2.43 -5.25 11.43
N MET A 90 -1.78 -5.91 10.47
CA MET A 90 -0.49 -5.50 9.91
C MET A 90 -0.34 -6.08 8.51
N THR A 91 0.01 -5.22 7.56
CA THR A 91 0.47 -5.57 6.22
C THR A 91 1.72 -4.77 5.90
N ILE A 92 2.44 -5.22 4.89
CA ILE A 92 3.62 -4.54 4.39
C ILE A 92 3.31 -3.97 3.01
N PHE A 93 3.63 -2.69 2.82
CA PHE A 93 3.74 -2.06 1.52
C PHE A 93 5.19 -1.65 1.27
N THR A 94 5.59 -1.61 0.01
CA THR A 94 6.86 -1.00 -0.39
C THR A 94 6.63 -0.06 -1.55
N PHE A 95 7.45 0.99 -1.66
CA PHE A 95 7.40 1.96 -2.73
C PHE A 95 8.66 2.83 -2.72
N TRP A 96 8.83 3.66 -3.75
CA TRP A 96 10.03 4.49 -3.95
C TRP A 96 9.76 5.96 -3.66
N VAL A 97 10.58 6.56 -2.80
CA VAL A 97 10.48 7.98 -2.39
C VAL A 97 11.84 8.67 -2.38
N ASN A 98 11.87 10.00 -2.41
CA ASN A 98 13.12 10.78 -2.38
C ASN A 98 13.69 10.98 -0.96
N ASN A 99 12.84 10.88 0.07
CA ASN A 99 13.18 10.93 1.49
C ASN A 99 12.22 10.04 2.29
N TYR A 100 12.62 9.59 3.48
CA TYR A 100 11.78 8.76 4.34
C TYR A 100 11.93 9.02 5.84
N GLU A 101 12.82 9.94 6.26
CA GLU A 101 13.19 10.14 7.67
C GLU A 101 12.02 10.50 8.60
N THR A 102 11.04 11.24 8.09
CA THR A 102 9.85 11.70 8.83
C THR A 102 8.54 11.16 8.25
N LEU A 103 8.64 10.19 7.32
CA LEU A 103 7.52 9.80 6.47
C LEU A 103 6.40 9.10 7.26
N ASP A 104 6.73 8.34 8.30
CA ASP A 104 5.77 7.67 9.16
C ASP A 104 4.88 8.68 9.92
N ALA A 105 5.48 9.71 10.51
CA ALA A 105 4.77 10.76 11.23
C ALA A 105 3.91 11.60 10.29
N GLU A 106 4.46 12.01 9.14
CA GLU A 106 3.75 12.82 8.14
C GLU A 106 2.57 12.05 7.52
N LEU A 107 2.75 10.77 7.19
CA LEU A 107 1.66 9.94 6.69
C LEU A 107 0.53 9.81 7.71
N ASN A 108 0.84 9.55 8.98
CA ASN A 108 -0.18 9.45 10.02
C ASN A 108 -0.95 10.76 10.28
N GLN A 109 -0.39 11.93 9.94
CA GLN A 109 -1.09 13.22 10.05
C GLN A 109 -2.12 13.43 8.93
N VAL A 110 -1.90 12.87 7.75
CA VAL A 110 -2.74 13.09 6.56
C VAL A 110 -3.71 11.93 6.31
N LEU A 111 -3.35 10.71 6.74
CA LEU A 111 -4.17 9.52 6.54
C LEU A 111 -5.42 9.52 7.42
N PRO A 112 -6.54 8.94 6.93
CA PRO A 112 -7.75 8.70 7.74
C PRO A 112 -7.46 7.90 9.01
N GLU A 113 -8.34 7.99 10.02
CA GLU A 113 -8.16 7.28 11.30
C GLU A 113 -8.08 5.76 11.17
N ASP A 114 -8.76 5.25 10.16
CA ASP A 114 -8.90 3.87 9.78
C ASP A 114 -7.65 3.29 9.09
N ILE A 115 -6.61 4.10 8.83
CA ILE A 115 -5.30 3.67 8.33
C ILE A 115 -4.20 4.20 9.25
N ARG A 116 -3.30 3.31 9.70
CA ARG A 116 -2.19 3.67 10.58
C ARG A 116 -0.88 3.08 10.09
N ILE A 117 0.16 3.92 10.06
CA ILE A 117 1.53 3.53 9.76
C ILE A 117 2.25 3.27 11.09
N PHE A 118 2.75 2.06 11.27
CA PHE A 118 3.51 1.68 12.47
C PHE A 118 5.00 1.98 12.36
N GLY A 119 5.52 2.07 11.14
CA GLY A 119 6.91 2.40 10.90
C GLY A 119 7.29 2.31 9.43
N VAL A 120 8.35 3.04 9.10
CA VAL A 120 8.95 3.11 7.76
C VAL A 120 10.43 2.82 7.88
N GLN A 121 10.97 1.99 6.99
CA GLN A 121 12.39 1.68 6.96
C GLN A 121 12.89 1.65 5.51
N ARG A 122 14.13 2.07 5.27
CA ARG A 122 14.77 1.86 3.97
C ARG A 122 15.08 0.38 3.74
N THR A 123 14.78 -0.10 2.53
CA THR A 123 15.10 -1.46 2.11
C THR A 123 16.09 -1.47 0.93
N THR A 124 16.47 -2.68 0.48
CA THR A 124 17.31 -2.86 -0.70
C THR A 124 16.49 -2.70 -1.99
N PRO A 125 17.09 -2.22 -3.10
CA PRO A 125 16.41 -2.11 -4.39
C PRO A 125 15.77 -3.40 -4.92
N ARG A 126 16.27 -4.58 -4.52
CA ARG A 126 15.79 -5.89 -4.98
C ARG A 126 14.81 -6.55 -4.01
N PHE A 127 14.52 -5.90 -2.89
CA PHE A 127 13.58 -6.43 -1.92
C PHE A 127 12.20 -6.52 -2.55
N ASN A 128 11.54 -7.68 -2.48
CA ASN A 128 10.15 -7.83 -2.91
C ASN A 128 9.32 -8.40 -1.78
N CYS A 129 8.40 -7.60 -1.25
CA CYS A 129 7.67 -7.96 -0.03
C CYS A 129 6.68 -9.13 -0.25
N ARG A 130 6.22 -9.36 -1.48
CA ARG A 130 5.32 -10.47 -1.81
C ARG A 130 6.08 -11.81 -1.87
N ALA A 131 7.21 -11.82 -2.58
CA ALA A 131 8.02 -13.01 -2.82
C ALA A 131 8.81 -13.44 -1.58
N MET A 132 9.28 -12.47 -0.77
CA MET A 132 10.03 -12.76 0.46
C MET A 132 9.12 -13.05 1.66
N CYS A 133 7.79 -12.92 1.54
CA CYS A 133 6.84 -13.26 2.59
C CYS A 133 6.66 -14.78 2.68
N THR A 134 7.08 -15.38 3.80
CA THR A 134 7.04 -16.83 4.02
C THR A 134 5.68 -17.33 4.46
N SER A 135 4.96 -16.58 5.29
CA SER A 135 3.65 -16.96 5.81
C SER A 135 2.80 -15.74 6.12
N ARG A 136 1.48 -15.94 6.14
CA ARG A 136 0.49 -14.95 6.59
C ARG A 136 -0.40 -15.60 7.65
N ARG A 137 -0.79 -14.83 8.66
CA ARG A 137 -1.74 -15.26 9.69
C ARG A 137 -3.01 -14.43 9.57
N TYR A 138 -4.14 -15.10 9.45
CA TYR A 138 -5.46 -14.48 9.39
C TYR A 138 -6.26 -14.88 10.62
N ILE A 139 -7.07 -13.94 11.12
CA ILE A 139 -8.03 -14.17 12.20
C ILE A 139 -9.39 -13.80 11.63
N TYR A 140 -10.33 -14.74 11.71
CA TYR A 140 -11.73 -14.51 11.37
C TYR A 140 -12.51 -14.32 12.66
N VAL A 141 -13.10 -13.13 12.82
CA VAL A 141 -13.96 -12.80 13.97
C VAL A 141 -15.40 -12.86 13.48
N MET A 142 -16.20 -13.72 14.11
CA MET A 142 -17.62 -13.87 13.78
C MET A 142 -18.46 -14.06 15.04
N PRO A 143 -19.73 -13.64 15.04
CA PRO A 143 -20.64 -13.87 16.15
C PRO A 143 -20.83 -15.37 16.47
N LEU A 144 -20.82 -15.75 17.75
CA LEU A 144 -20.92 -17.15 18.18
C LEU A 144 -22.22 -17.83 17.73
N ASN A 145 -23.31 -17.08 17.57
CA ASN A 145 -24.58 -17.61 17.09
C ASN A 145 -24.51 -18.16 15.65
N MET A 146 -23.58 -17.68 14.81
CA MET A 146 -23.31 -18.25 13.48
C MET A 146 -22.72 -19.67 13.57
N CYS A 147 -21.94 -19.96 14.61
CA CYS A 147 -21.29 -21.27 14.81
C CYS A 147 -22.25 -22.36 15.29
N LYS A 148 -23.48 -22.03 15.70
CA LYS A 148 -24.48 -23.01 16.17
C LYS A 148 -24.92 -24.00 15.10
N TYR A 149 -24.67 -23.70 13.82
CA TYR A 149 -25.02 -24.55 12.68
C TYR A 149 -23.93 -25.58 12.31
N GLN A 150 -22.82 -25.66 13.06
CA GLN A 150 -21.58 -26.27 12.55
C GLN A 150 -21.10 -27.56 13.24
N SER A 151 -21.96 -28.33 13.90
CA SER A 151 -21.52 -29.62 14.46
C SER A 151 -21.29 -30.73 13.41
N LYS A 152 -21.66 -30.54 12.14
CA LYS A 152 -21.56 -31.60 11.10
C LYS A 152 -20.34 -31.53 10.19
N TYR A 153 -19.59 -30.41 10.19
CA TYR A 153 -18.56 -30.14 9.16
C TYR A 153 -17.15 -29.90 9.71
N LEU A 154 -16.97 -29.75 11.03
CA LEU A 154 -15.67 -29.41 11.63
C LEU A 154 -14.68 -30.58 11.72
N GLU A 155 -15.14 -31.83 11.59
CA GLU A 155 -14.26 -33.01 11.65
C GLU A 155 -13.70 -33.47 10.30
N LYS A 156 -14.19 -32.92 9.18
CA LYS A 156 -13.58 -33.23 7.88
C LYS A 156 -12.32 -32.40 7.72
N GLN A 157 -11.17 -33.06 7.52
CA GLN A 157 -10.04 -32.42 6.85
C GLN A 157 -10.58 -31.78 5.58
N LEU A 158 -10.58 -30.44 5.54
CA LEU A 158 -10.95 -29.69 4.36
C LEU A 158 -9.90 -30.01 3.29
N ASP A 159 -10.30 -30.79 2.29
CA ASP A 159 -9.51 -30.97 1.09
C ASP A 159 -9.47 -29.62 0.36
N PHE A 160 -8.36 -28.92 0.55
CA PHE A 160 -8.15 -27.58 0.01
C PHE A 160 -8.24 -27.57 -1.53
N ASN A 161 -7.91 -28.68 -2.19
CA ASN A 161 -7.99 -28.77 -3.65
C ASN A 161 -9.44 -28.78 -4.12
N LYS A 162 -10.30 -29.51 -3.42
CA LYS A 162 -11.73 -29.55 -3.72
C LYS A 162 -12.39 -28.18 -3.56
N PHE A 163 -12.05 -27.45 -2.49
CA PHE A 163 -12.51 -26.07 -2.30
C PHE A 163 -12.08 -25.16 -3.46
N LEU A 164 -10.84 -25.30 -3.94
CA LEU A 164 -10.33 -24.50 -5.06
C LEU A 164 -10.99 -24.85 -6.41
N GLU A 165 -11.40 -26.09 -6.62
CA GLU A 165 -12.17 -26.49 -7.82
C GLU A 165 -13.58 -25.89 -7.82
N GLU A 166 -14.28 -25.94 -6.67
CA GLU A 166 -15.62 -25.36 -6.51
C GLU A 166 -15.63 -23.83 -6.72
N GLN A 167 -14.53 -23.13 -6.42
CA GLN A 167 -14.41 -21.70 -6.70
C GLN A 167 -14.15 -21.38 -8.18
N LYS A 168 -13.60 -22.32 -8.96
CA LYS A 168 -13.35 -22.13 -10.41
C LYS A 168 -14.62 -22.32 -11.24
N GLU A 169 -15.57 -23.13 -10.77
CA GLU A 169 -16.85 -23.37 -11.45
C GLU A 169 -17.85 -22.21 -11.30
N ASN A 170 -17.61 -21.29 -10.36
CA ASN A 170 -18.50 -20.16 -10.05
C ASN A 170 -18.02 -18.81 -10.63
N VAL A 171 -17.10 -18.82 -11.60
CA VAL A 171 -16.59 -17.63 -12.31
C VAL A 171 -16.98 -17.69 -13.77
#